data_AF-R9N4B1-F1
#
_entry.id   AF-R9N4B1-F1
#
_cell.length_a   1.000
_cell.length_b   1.000
_cell.length_c   1.000
_cell.angle_alpha   90.00
_cell.angle_beta   90.00
_cell.angle_gamma   90.00
#
_symmetry.space_group_name_H-M   'P 1'
#
loop_
_entity.id
_entity.type
_entity.pdbx_description
1 polymer ?
#
loop_
_entity_poly.entity_id
_entity_poly.type
_entity_poly.pdbx_seq_one_letter_code
_entity_poly.pdbx_strand_id
1 'polypeptide(L)'
;MTDVEMLKKITGEGDEELLSLLLSMAEEKVLSLANRRKMIYPLKPAVREWATVAYNRMGMQGETSRSEGGISSAFAEIPKDIETVIKRYRLGRIGGHAYEKEPDEELPPEEEENGEGS
;
A
#
# COMPACT_ATOMS: atom_id res chain seq x y z
N MET A 1 -1.82 -9.95 11.64
CA MET A 1 -2.83 -8.89 11.38
C MET A 1 -2.75 -8.56 9.90
N THR A 2 -3.87 -8.64 9.19
CA THR A 2 -3.96 -8.34 7.75
C THR A 2 -4.01 -6.83 7.51
N ASP A 3 -3.78 -6.42 6.26
CA ASP A 3 -3.86 -4.99 5.89
C ASP A 3 -5.28 -4.43 6.04
N VAL A 4 -6.30 -5.24 5.75
CA VAL A 4 -7.70 -4.88 5.98
C VAL A 4 -7.98 -4.69 7.48
N GLU A 5 -7.53 -5.60 8.34
CA GLU A 5 -7.67 -5.47 9.79
C GLU A 5 -6.96 -4.22 10.35
N MET A 6 -5.81 -3.85 9.77
CA MET A 6 -5.12 -2.59 10.10
C MET A 6 -5.98 -1.38 9.75
N LEU A 7 -6.49 -1.33 8.52
CA LEU A 7 -7.32 -0.22 8.07
C LEU A 7 -8.58 -0.08 8.91
N LYS A 8 -9.28 -1.19 9.22
CA LYS A 8 -10.45 -1.21 10.10
C LYS A 8 -10.18 -0.50 11.43
N LYS A 9 -9.03 -0.75 12.04
CA LYS A 9 -8.64 -0.12 13.32
C LYS A 9 -8.30 1.37 13.18
N ILE A 10 -7.76 1.79 12.04
CA ILE A 10 -7.33 3.17 11.80
C ILE A 10 -8.52 4.06 11.43
N THR A 11 -9.39 3.58 10.53
CA THR A 11 -10.51 4.36 10.00
C THR A 11 -11.77 4.24 10.85
N GLY A 12 -11.90 3.15 11.61
CA GLY A 12 -13.15 2.78 12.28
C GLY A 12 -14.20 2.22 11.32
N GLU A 13 -13.86 2.00 10.05
CA GLU A 13 -14.76 1.46 9.02
C GLU A 13 -14.97 -0.04 9.19
N GLY A 14 -16.22 -0.48 9.09
CA GLY A 14 -16.62 -1.88 9.19
C GLY A 14 -16.68 -2.61 7.85
N ASP A 15 -16.87 -1.86 6.75
CA ASP A 15 -17.00 -2.38 5.39
C ASP A 15 -15.66 -2.91 4.85
N GLU A 16 -15.47 -4.24 4.92
CA GLU A 16 -14.27 -4.91 4.41
C GLU A 16 -14.14 -4.86 2.90
N GLU A 17 -15.25 -4.82 2.15
CA GLU A 17 -15.21 -4.75 0.69
C GLU A 17 -14.66 -3.40 0.25
N LEU A 18 -15.15 -2.32 0.85
CA LEU A 18 -14.63 -0.98 0.63
C LEU A 18 -13.14 -0.88 0.98
N LEU A 19 -12.75 -1.36 2.16
CA LEU A 19 -11.35 -1.30 2.59
C LEU A 19 -10.42 -2.13 1.68
N SER A 20 -10.87 -3.29 1.22
CA SER A 20 -10.14 -4.14 0.29
C SER A 20 -9.99 -3.48 -1.08
N LEU A 21 -11.05 -2.82 -1.56
CA LEU A 21 -11.01 -2.04 -2.80
C LEU A 21 -10.00 -0.88 -2.70
N LEU A 22 -10.03 -0.12 -1.60
CA LEU A 22 -9.10 1.00 -1.39
C LEU A 22 -7.65 0.53 -1.33
N LEU A 23 -7.37 -0.59 -0.65
CA LEU A 23 -6.05 -1.20 -0.62
C LEU A 23 -5.58 -1.64 -2.00
N SER A 24 -6.46 -2.27 -2.79
CA SER A 24 -6.13 -2.73 -4.14
C SER A 24 -5.77 -1.56 -5.06
N MET A 25 -6.57 -0.48 -5.03
CA MET A 25 -6.29 0.72 -5.81
C MET A 25 -5.00 1.42 -5.37
N ALA A 26 -4.74 1.49 -4.07
CA ALA A 26 -3.50 2.05 -3.54
C ALA A 26 -2.28 1.21 -3.97
N GLU A 27 -2.38 -0.13 -3.91
CA GLU A 27 -1.33 -1.05 -4.35
C GLU A 27 -0.99 -0.85 -5.83
N GLU A 28 -1.98 -0.86 -6.72
CA GLU A 28 -1.77 -0.63 -8.16
C GLU A 28 -1.03 0.68 -8.43
N LYS A 29 -1.42 1.75 -7.73
CA LYS A 29 -0.79 3.05 -7.90
C LYS A 29 0.61 3.09 -7.33
N VAL A 30 0.86 2.49 -6.17
CA VAL A 30 2.20 2.38 -5.58
C VAL A 30 3.13 1.63 -6.52
N LEU A 31 2.69 0.50 -7.08
CA LEU A 31 3.46 -0.26 -8.07
C LEU A 31 3.77 0.55 -9.32
N SER A 32 2.77 1.26 -9.85
CA SER A 32 2.92 2.13 -11.02
C SER A 32 3.97 3.23 -10.77
N LEU A 33 3.88 3.92 -9.63
CA LEU A 33 4.80 5.00 -9.25
C LEU A 33 6.22 4.47 -8.94
N ALA A 34 6.32 3.30 -8.30
CA ALA A 34 7.58 2.61 -8.05
C ALA A 34 8.17 1.95 -9.32
N ASN A 35 7.46 1.94 -10.44
CA ASN A 35 7.86 1.26 -11.67
C ASN A 35 8.17 -0.23 -11.40
N ARG A 36 7.31 -0.88 -10.61
CA ARG A 36 7.40 -2.30 -10.19
C ARG A 36 6.17 -3.07 -10.66
N ARG A 37 6.28 -4.38 -10.77
CA ARG A 37 5.16 -5.28 -11.08
C ARG A 37 4.68 -6.08 -9.88
N LYS A 38 5.54 -6.25 -8.87
CA LYS A 38 5.26 -7.02 -7.65
C LYS A 38 5.45 -6.14 -6.42
N MET A 39 4.59 -6.33 -5.41
CA MET A 39 4.70 -5.62 -4.15
C MET A 39 5.88 -6.13 -3.34
N ILE A 40 6.64 -5.22 -2.73
CA ILE A 40 7.73 -5.54 -1.81
C ILE A 40 7.37 -5.09 -0.39
N TYR A 41 7.91 -5.78 0.62
CA TYR A 41 7.62 -5.49 2.02
C TYR A 41 7.79 -3.99 2.39
N PRO A 42 8.85 -3.28 1.96
CA PRO A 42 9.04 -1.87 2.30
C PRO A 42 8.00 -0.90 1.71
N LEU A 43 7.22 -1.32 0.70
CA LEU A 43 6.17 -0.50 0.09
C LEU A 43 4.79 -0.73 0.72
N LYS A 44 4.59 -1.80 1.49
CA LYS A 44 3.31 -2.08 2.17
C LYS A 44 2.83 -0.93 3.08
N PRO A 45 3.70 -0.24 3.86
CA PRO A 45 3.27 0.92 4.65
C PRO A 45 2.67 2.04 3.79
N ALA A 46 3.29 2.35 2.64
CA ALA A 46 2.81 3.39 1.73
C ALA A 46 1.42 3.08 1.15
N VAL A 47 1.13 1.79 0.87
CA VAL A 47 -0.20 1.34 0.44
C VAL A 47 -1.25 1.62 1.52
N ARG A 48 -0.96 1.24 2.77
CA ARG A 48 -1.89 1.42 3.91
C ARG A 48 -2.16 2.89 4.22
N GLU A 49 -1.10 3.71 4.21
CA GLU A 49 -1.21 5.15 4.42
C GLU A 49 -2.05 5.81 3.33
N TRP A 50 -1.81 5.46 2.06
CA TRP A 50 -2.57 6.06 0.97
C TRP A 50 -4.03 5.61 0.98
N ALA A 51 -4.31 4.33 1.24
CA ALA A 51 -5.68 3.85 1.38
C ALA A 51 -6.44 4.57 2.52
N THR A 52 -5.76 4.85 3.63
CA THR A 52 -6.31 5.65 4.75
C THR A 52 -6.62 7.09 4.31
N VAL A 53 -5.71 7.73 3.58
CA VAL A 53 -5.91 9.09 3.04
C VAL A 53 -7.08 9.11 2.06
N ALA A 54 -7.18 8.11 1.19
CA ALA A 54 -8.28 7.98 0.24
C ALA A 54 -9.63 7.85 0.97
N TYR A 55 -9.71 6.98 1.98
CA TYR A 55 -10.91 6.84 2.82
C TYR A 55 -11.32 8.17 3.46
N ASN A 56 -10.38 8.86 4.12
CA ASN A 56 -10.66 10.12 4.79
C ASN A 56 -11.18 11.20 3.82
N ARG A 57 -10.67 11.24 2.59
CA ARG A 57 -11.14 12.16 1.54
C ARG A 57 -12.54 11.81 1.04
N MET A 58 -12.86 10.53 0.93
CA MET A 58 -14.22 10.09 0.57
C MET A 58 -15.23 10.54 1.62
N GLY A 59 -14.90 10.39 2.92
CA GLY A 59 -15.74 10.83 4.02
C GLY A 59 -15.94 12.36 4.06
N MET A 60 -14.90 13.13 3.73
CA MET A 60 -14.97 14.59 3.66
C MET A 60 -15.86 15.10 2.51
N GLN A 61 -16.00 14.34 1.42
CA GLN A 61 -16.86 14.69 0.28
C GLN A 61 -18.35 14.35 0.51
N GLY A 62 -18.68 13.69 1.62
CA GLY A 62 -20.04 13.27 1.98
C GLY A 62 -21.06 14.41 2.21
N GLU A 63 -20.63 15.68 2.23
CA GLU A 63 -21.54 16.84 2.24
C GLU A 63 -22.04 17.22 0.83
N THR A 64 -21.54 16.57 -0.23
CA THR A 64 -22.02 16.78 -1.60
C THR A 64 -22.33 15.46 -2.28
N SER A 65 -23.63 15.14 -2.33
CA SER A 65 -24.20 14.06 -3.14
C SER A 65 -23.79 14.17 -4.61
N ARG A 66 -23.17 13.12 -5.15
CA ARG A 66 -23.75 12.26 -6.21
C ARG A 66 -22.67 11.29 -6.69
N SER A 67 -22.96 10.02 -6.46
CA SER A 67 -22.16 8.85 -6.72
C SER A 67 -21.85 8.71 -8.21
N GLU A 68 -20.57 8.86 -8.54
CA GLU A 68 -19.85 8.26 -9.68
C GLU A 68 -18.37 8.69 -9.63
N GLY A 69 -18.06 9.84 -9.00
CA GLY A 69 -16.70 10.38 -8.89
C GLY A 69 -15.98 10.22 -7.54
N GLY A 70 -16.62 9.70 -6.48
CA GLY A 70 -16.08 9.79 -5.11
C GLY A 70 -14.77 9.03 -4.89
N ILE A 71 -14.72 7.75 -5.27
CA ILE A 71 -13.51 6.93 -5.14
C ILE A 71 -12.42 7.45 -6.09
N SER A 72 -12.74 7.70 -7.35
CA SER A 72 -11.79 8.24 -8.34
C SER A 72 -11.16 9.56 -7.89
N SER A 73 -11.94 10.45 -7.28
CA SER A 73 -11.47 11.73 -6.72
C SER A 73 -10.53 11.52 -5.53
N ALA A 74 -10.81 10.55 -4.65
CA ALA A 74 -9.99 10.26 -3.49
C ALA A 74 -8.53 9.90 -3.83
N PHE A 75 -8.31 9.26 -5.00
CA PHE A 75 -7.01 8.82 -5.50
C PHE A 75 -6.31 9.82 -6.46
N ALA A 76 -6.80 11.06 -6.58
CA ALA A 76 -6.25 12.04 -7.53
C ALA A 76 -4.83 12.53 -7.18
N GLU A 77 -4.53 12.75 -5.89
CA GLU A 77 -3.24 13.31 -5.45
C GLU A 77 -2.66 12.52 -4.28
N ILE A 78 -1.40 12.11 -4.38
CA ILE A 78 -0.70 11.42 -3.30
C ILE A 78 0.04 12.41 -2.38
N PRO A 79 -0.08 12.28 -1.04
CA PRO A 79 0.74 13.05 -0.10
C PRO A 79 2.26 12.88 -0.34
N LYS A 80 3.03 13.95 -0.08
CA LYS A 80 4.48 14.04 -0.40
C LYS A 80 5.36 13.07 0.39
N ASP A 81 4.98 12.83 1.63
CA ASP A 81 5.59 11.83 2.52
C ASP A 81 5.49 10.42 1.93
N ILE A 82 4.29 10.02 1.52
CA ILE A 82 4.06 8.72 0.84
C ILE A 82 4.83 8.66 -0.49
N GLU A 83 4.78 9.75 -1.27
CA GLU A 83 5.52 9.85 -2.53
C GLU A 83 7.04 9.66 -2.34
N THR A 84 7.59 10.19 -1.23
CA THR A 84 9.01 10.09 -0.90
C THR A 84 9.42 8.65 -0.61
N VAL A 85 8.58 7.89 0.11
CA VAL A 85 8.80 6.46 0.37
C VAL A 85 8.79 5.68 -0.94
N ILE A 86 7.80 5.93 -1.81
CA ILE A 86 7.70 5.24 -3.11
C ILE A 86 8.93 5.52 -3.98
N LYS A 87 9.36 6.78 -4.07
CA LYS A 87 10.53 7.20 -4.85
C LYS A 87 11.81 6.49 -4.41
N ARG A 88 11.98 6.24 -3.11
CA ARG A 88 13.15 5.53 -2.56
C ARG A 88 13.28 4.11 -3.12
N TYR A 89 12.17 3.43 -3.38
CA TYR A 89 12.16 2.04 -3.86
C TYR A 89 11.86 1.92 -5.36
N ARG A 90 11.81 3.05 -6.08
CA ARG A 90 11.49 3.09 -7.50
C ARG A 90 12.60 2.46 -8.35
N LEU A 91 12.24 1.56 -9.26
CA LEU A 91 13.20 0.95 -10.18
C LEU A 91 13.58 1.92 -11.31
N GLY A 92 14.89 2.12 -11.50
CA GLY A 92 15.43 2.82 -12.66
C GLY A 92 15.16 2.03 -13.95
N ARG A 93 15.02 2.73 -15.08
CA ARG A 93 14.94 2.12 -16.40
C ARG A 93 16.31 2.15 -17.07
N ILE A 94 16.76 1.03 -17.60
CA ILE A 94 17.95 0.94 -18.45
C ILE A 94 17.47 0.56 -19.85
N GLY A 95 17.79 1.38 -20.86
CA GLY A 95 17.37 1.13 -22.25
C GLY A 95 15.84 1.07 -22.46
N GLY A 96 15.05 1.74 -21.60
CA GLY A 96 13.59 1.71 -21.66
C GLY A 96 12.92 0.57 -20.89
N HIS A 97 13.67 -0.33 -20.25
CA HIS A 97 13.14 -1.45 -19.47
C HIS A 97 13.46 -1.30 -17.97
N ALA A 98 12.49 -1.64 -17.12
CA ALA A 98 12.69 -1.79 -15.68
C ALA A 98 13.08 -3.24 -15.41
N TYR A 99 14.20 -3.45 -14.72
CA TYR A 99 14.63 -4.78 -14.30
C TYR A 99 14.32 -4.96 -12.81
N GLU A 100 13.46 -5.91 -12.50
CA GLU A 100 13.07 -6.26 -11.13
C GLU A 100 13.72 -7.62 -10.80
N LYS A 101 14.67 -7.63 -9.86
CA LYS A 101 15.16 -8.88 -9.27
C LYS A 101 13.97 -9.51 -8.53
N GLU A 102 13.83 -10.83 -8.62
CA GLU A 102 12.86 -11.53 -7.78
C GLU A 102 13.13 -11.17 -6.31
N PRO A 103 12.11 -10.78 -5.54
CA PRO A 103 12.29 -10.51 -4.13
C PRO A 103 12.86 -11.78 -3.49
N ASP A 104 14.00 -11.66 -2.81
CA ASP A 104 14.49 -12.75 -1.97
C ASP A 104 13.34 -13.07 -1.00
N GLU A 105 12.78 -14.28 -1.08
CA GLU A 105 11.70 -14.74 -0.20
C GLU A 105 12.12 -14.44 1.24
N GLU A 106 11.20 -13.90 2.07
CA GLU A 106 11.46 -13.62 3.48
C GLU A 106 12.05 -14.88 4.11
N LEU A 107 13.38 -14.88 4.31
CA LEU A 107 14.06 -15.96 5.01
C LEU A 107 13.38 -16.07 6.36
N PRO A 108 12.82 -17.25 6.72
CA PRO A 108 12.27 -17.43 8.05
C PRO A 108 13.36 -17.08 9.07
N PRO A 109 13.00 -16.45 10.20
CA PRO A 109 13.97 -16.15 11.24
C PRO A 109 14.70 -17.44 11.60
N GLU A 110 16.03 -17.42 11.57
CA GLU A 110 16.86 -18.54 12.00
C GLU A 110 16.37 -18.93 13.40
N GLU A 111 15.83 -20.14 13.54
CA GLU A 111 15.49 -20.68 14.85
C GLU A 111 16.80 -20.72 15.64
N GLU A 112 16.91 -19.86 16.66
CA GLU A 112 17.98 -19.96 17.64
C GLU A 112 17.89 -21.36 18.26
N GLU A 113 18.79 -22.24 17.82
CA GLU A 113 19.04 -23.54 18.40
C GLU A 113 19.47 -23.30 19.84
N ASN A 114 18.49 -23.32 20.75
CA ASN A 114 18.74 -23.30 22.18
C ASN A 114 19.54 -24.58 22.50
N GLY A 115 20.85 -24.39 22.66
CA GLY A 115 21.74 -25.40 23.19
C GLY A 115 21.32 -25.76 24.61
N GLU A 116 20.47 -26.77 24.75
CA GLU A 116 20.32 -27.49 26.00
C GLU A 116 21.44 -28.51 26.09
N GLY A 117 22.56 -28.04 26.66
CA GLY A 117 23.51 -28.94 27.29
C GLY A 117 22.85 -29.66 28.46
N SER A 118 22.96 -30.99 28.47
CA SER A 118 22.88 -31.84 29.67
C SER A 118 23.61 -33.15 29.38
#